data_AF-A0A8J7NDY8-F1
#
_entry.id   AF-A0A8J7NDY8-F1
#
_cell.length_a   1.000
_cell.length_b   1.000
_cell.length_c   1.000
_cell.angle_alpha   90.00
_cell.angle_beta   90.00
_cell.angle_gamma   90.00
#
_symmetry.space_group_name_H-M   'P 1'
#
loop_
_entity.id
_entity.type
_entity.pdbx_description
1 polymer ?
#
loop_
_entity_poly.entity_id
_entity_poly.type
_entity_poly.pdbx_seq_one_letter_code
_entity_poly.pdbx_strand_id
1 'polypeptide(L)'
;MTTTASPRPVRILILGTGSMAKSHVEAYADVPGAEIVAGIDPRPEVLADFCRTHGIPQGFTSLEEALAWDGFDAVSNVTPDAAHHATTMPLLAAGKHVLCEKPLATSHAEAMAMADAADAAGLANMVNLSYRHVVPALPMAAQMVAEGVLGNLRHFEASYLQSWLTQPAWGDWRTDPRWLWRLSTEHGSKGVLGDVGIH
;
A
#
# COMPACT_ATOMS: atom_id res chain seq x y z
N MET A 1 -9.68 1.98 40.69
CA MET A 1 -9.26 1.18 39.53
C MET A 1 -10.09 1.66 38.34
N THR A 2 -9.58 2.64 37.59
CA THR A 2 -10.20 3.10 36.35
C THR A 2 -9.89 2.06 35.27
N THR A 3 -10.90 1.28 34.90
CA THR A 3 -10.87 0.38 33.75
C THR A 3 -10.71 1.26 32.51
N THR A 4 -9.48 1.42 32.02
CA THR A 4 -9.25 1.97 30.68
C THR A 4 -9.84 0.98 29.70
N ALA A 5 -10.98 1.31 29.12
CA ALA A 5 -11.54 0.54 28.00
C ALA A 5 -10.43 0.37 26.96
N SER A 6 -10.19 -0.86 26.52
CA SER A 6 -9.26 -1.11 25.41
C SER A 6 -9.68 -0.22 24.23
N PRO A 7 -8.74 0.47 23.57
CA PRO A 7 -9.07 1.35 22.45
C PRO A 7 -9.85 0.53 21.41
N ARG A 8 -10.95 1.11 20.91
CA ARG A 8 -11.76 0.49 19.85
C ARG A 8 -10.85 0.17 18.65
N PRO A 9 -10.96 -1.03 18.04
CA PRO A 9 -10.17 -1.37 16.87
C PRO A 9 -10.33 -0.34 15.74
N VAL A 10 -9.25 -0.08 15.02
CA VAL A 10 -9.24 0.68 13.78
C VAL A 10 -9.75 -0.24 12.67
N ARG A 11 -10.87 0.14 12.07
CA ARG A 11 -11.52 -0.63 11.01
C ARG A 11 -10.86 -0.35 9.68
N ILE A 12 -10.25 -1.36 9.09
CA ILE A 12 -9.47 -1.30 7.85
C ILE A 12 -10.32 -1.80 6.68
N LEU A 13 -10.31 -1.03 5.60
CA LEU A 13 -10.80 -1.44 4.30
C LEU A 13 -9.62 -1.76 3.38
N ILE A 14 -9.67 -2.88 2.66
CA ILE A 14 -8.68 -3.24 1.64
C ILE A 14 -9.21 -2.82 0.26
N LEU A 15 -8.58 -1.80 -0.34
CA LEU A 15 -8.94 -1.28 -1.65
C LEU A 15 -8.02 -1.91 -2.71
N GLY A 16 -8.60 -2.73 -3.58
CA GLY A 16 -7.88 -3.60 -4.51
C GLY A 16 -7.59 -4.97 -3.90
N THR A 17 -8.10 -6.04 -4.49
CA THR A 17 -7.96 -7.42 -3.98
C THR A 17 -6.99 -8.25 -4.83
N GLY A 18 -5.92 -7.60 -5.31
CA GLY A 18 -4.87 -8.23 -6.12
C GLY A 18 -3.89 -9.08 -5.31
N SER A 19 -2.85 -9.58 -5.96
CA SER A 19 -1.86 -10.47 -5.34
C SER A 19 -1.26 -9.95 -4.02
N MET A 20 -0.94 -8.65 -3.94
CA MET A 20 -0.37 -8.03 -2.75
C MET A 20 -1.38 -7.85 -1.61
N ALA A 21 -2.68 -7.83 -1.90
CA ALA A 21 -3.72 -7.64 -0.89
C ALA A 21 -3.70 -8.75 0.17
N LYS A 22 -3.35 -9.98 -0.23
CA LYS A 22 -3.14 -11.10 0.70
C LYS A 22 -2.11 -10.77 1.77
N SER A 23 -0.95 -10.23 1.38
CA SER A 23 0.12 -9.87 2.33
C SER A 23 -0.29 -8.75 3.26
N HIS A 24 -1.12 -7.80 2.79
CA HIS A 24 -1.71 -6.78 3.66
C HIS A 24 -2.66 -7.40 4.68
N VAL A 25 -3.56 -8.30 4.25
CA VAL A 25 -4.48 -9.01 5.16
C VAL A 25 -3.72 -9.78 6.23
N GLU A 26 -2.71 -10.55 5.83
CA GLU A 26 -1.86 -11.32 6.77
C GLU A 26 -1.14 -10.39 7.75
N ALA A 27 -0.56 -9.28 7.26
CA ALA A 27 0.14 -8.33 8.11
C ALA A 27 -0.79 -7.66 9.13
N TYR A 28 -2.00 -7.24 8.73
CA TYR A 28 -2.96 -6.62 9.66
C TYR A 28 -3.48 -7.60 10.72
N ALA A 29 -3.54 -8.89 10.45
CA ALA A 29 -3.93 -9.89 11.45
C ALA A 29 -2.97 -9.92 12.65
N ASP A 30 -1.70 -9.55 12.44
CA ASP A 30 -0.67 -9.47 13.47
C ASP A 30 -0.59 -8.08 14.14
N VAL A 31 -1.43 -7.11 13.74
CA VAL A 31 -1.44 -5.75 14.31
C VAL A 31 -2.53 -5.64 15.38
N PRO A 32 -2.18 -5.54 16.69
CA PRO A 32 -3.17 -5.41 17.74
C PRO A 32 -4.01 -4.13 17.55
N GLY A 33 -5.33 -4.30 17.56
CA GLY A 33 -6.26 -3.18 17.40
C GLY A 33 -6.53 -2.78 15.94
N ALA A 34 -6.07 -3.56 14.94
CA ALA A 34 -6.55 -3.46 13.57
C ALA A 34 -7.64 -4.53 13.31
N GLU A 35 -8.68 -4.17 12.57
CA GLU A 35 -9.75 -5.09 12.17
C GLU A 35 -10.10 -4.87 10.70
N ILE A 36 -9.98 -5.90 9.86
CA ILE A 36 -10.35 -5.80 8.45
C ILE A 36 -11.87 -6.00 8.31
N VAL A 37 -12.56 -4.97 7.85
CA VAL A 37 -14.04 -4.94 7.80
C VAL A 37 -14.61 -5.02 6.39
N ALA A 38 -13.83 -4.66 5.36
CA ALA A 38 -14.32 -4.61 3.99
C ALA A 38 -13.21 -4.77 2.94
N GLY A 39 -13.59 -5.26 1.75
CA GLY A 39 -12.77 -5.24 0.54
C GLY A 39 -13.45 -4.44 -0.59
N ILE A 40 -12.64 -3.94 -1.54
CA ILE A 40 -13.14 -3.33 -2.78
C ILE A 40 -12.40 -3.91 -3.98
N ASP A 41 -13.15 -4.40 -4.97
CA ASP A 41 -12.66 -4.69 -6.33
C ASP A 41 -13.82 -4.50 -7.32
N PRO A 42 -13.61 -3.86 -8.48
CA PRO A 42 -14.65 -3.66 -9.48
C PRO A 42 -15.13 -4.98 -10.13
N ARG A 43 -14.44 -6.10 -9.91
CA ARG A 43 -14.81 -7.44 -10.39
C ARG A 43 -15.49 -8.21 -9.26
N PRO A 44 -16.82 -8.39 -9.31
CA PRO A 44 -17.58 -8.98 -8.21
C PRO A 44 -17.13 -10.40 -7.84
N GLU A 45 -16.74 -11.19 -8.83
CA GLU A 45 -16.27 -12.57 -8.63
C GLU A 45 -14.93 -12.64 -7.90
N VAL A 46 -14.01 -11.72 -8.23
CA VAL A 46 -12.70 -11.63 -7.57
C VAL A 46 -12.87 -11.13 -6.14
N LEU A 47 -13.70 -10.10 -5.95
CA LEU A 47 -14.06 -9.57 -4.63
C LEU A 47 -14.68 -10.66 -3.73
N ALA A 48 -15.67 -11.39 -4.24
CA ALA A 48 -16.36 -12.41 -3.48
C ALA A 48 -15.43 -13.57 -3.07
N ASP A 49 -14.51 -13.97 -3.95
CA ASP A 49 -13.50 -14.98 -3.63
C ASP A 49 -12.51 -14.48 -2.57
N PHE A 50 -12.02 -13.25 -2.70
CA PHE A 50 -11.13 -12.62 -1.73
C PHE A 50 -11.78 -12.52 -0.35
N CYS A 51 -12.98 -11.95 -0.26
CA CYS A 51 -13.69 -11.79 1.02
C CYS A 51 -13.98 -13.14 1.67
N ARG A 52 -14.42 -14.15 0.91
CA ARG A 52 -14.63 -15.51 1.42
C ARG A 52 -13.34 -16.13 1.94
N THR A 53 -12.26 -16.03 1.18
CA THR A 53 -10.96 -16.65 1.51
C THR A 53 -10.38 -16.06 2.81
N HIS A 54 -10.59 -14.77 3.03
CA HIS A 54 -10.01 -14.05 4.16
C HIS A 54 -11.00 -13.76 5.30
N GLY A 55 -12.25 -14.24 5.20
CA GLY A 55 -13.28 -14.01 6.21
C GLY A 55 -13.69 -12.55 6.37
N ILE A 56 -13.57 -11.74 5.31
CA ILE A 56 -13.91 -10.31 5.33
C ILE A 56 -15.43 -10.16 5.17
N PRO A 57 -16.12 -9.45 6.09
CA PRO A 57 -17.57 -9.51 6.18
C PRO A 57 -18.31 -8.69 5.12
N GLN A 58 -17.66 -7.69 4.52
CA GLN A 58 -18.26 -6.80 3.52
C GLN A 58 -17.40 -6.69 2.27
N GLY A 59 -18.05 -6.46 1.13
CA GLY A 59 -17.39 -6.19 -0.14
C GLY A 59 -18.16 -5.13 -0.93
N PHE A 60 -17.45 -4.20 -1.55
CA PHE A 60 -18.04 -3.19 -2.42
C PHE A 60 -17.41 -3.21 -3.81
N THR A 61 -18.19 -2.92 -4.84
CA THR A 61 -17.69 -2.89 -6.21
C THR A 61 -17.21 -1.51 -6.66
N SER A 62 -17.44 -0.50 -5.83
CA SER A 62 -17.00 0.87 -6.07
C SER A 62 -16.57 1.56 -4.77
N LEU A 63 -15.74 2.59 -4.90
CA LEU A 63 -15.29 3.39 -3.76
C LEU A 63 -16.45 4.22 -3.18
N GLU A 64 -17.34 4.67 -4.05
CA GLU A 64 -18.52 5.46 -3.72
C GLU A 64 -19.47 4.69 -2.79
N GLU A 65 -19.73 3.41 -3.09
CA GLU A 65 -20.54 2.54 -2.21
C GLU A 65 -19.92 2.39 -0.82
N ALA A 66 -18.60 2.15 -0.76
CA ALA A 66 -17.90 1.98 0.51
C ALA A 66 -17.91 3.28 1.33
N LEU A 67 -17.66 4.42 0.70
CA LEU A 67 -17.72 5.74 1.35
C LEU A 67 -19.13 6.06 1.86
N ALA A 68 -20.17 5.69 1.12
CA ALA A 68 -21.57 5.86 1.57
C ALA A 68 -21.91 4.96 2.76
N TRP A 69 -21.30 3.78 2.85
CA TRP A 69 -21.46 2.87 3.99
C TRP A 69 -20.76 3.38 5.26
N ASP A 70 -19.64 4.11 5.12
CA ASP A 70 -18.90 4.78 6.21
C ASP A 70 -18.48 3.87 7.39
N GLY A 71 -18.38 2.56 7.14
CA GLY A 71 -18.11 1.55 8.17
C GLY A 71 -16.63 1.31 8.48
N PHE A 72 -15.72 2.13 7.97
CA PHE A 72 -14.26 1.97 8.12
C PHE A 72 -13.57 3.28 8.53
N ASP A 73 -12.41 3.17 9.18
CA ASP A 73 -11.60 4.29 9.69
C ASP A 73 -10.37 4.54 8.82
N ALA A 74 -9.78 3.48 8.25
CA ALA A 74 -8.57 3.54 7.44
C ALA A 74 -8.66 2.63 6.21
N VAL A 75 -7.81 2.91 5.21
CA VAL A 75 -7.72 2.16 3.96
C VAL A 75 -6.30 1.72 3.69
N SER A 76 -6.15 0.45 3.33
CA SER A 76 -4.98 -0.03 2.61
C SER A 76 -5.28 0.01 1.11
N ASN A 77 -4.70 0.98 0.39
CA ASN A 77 -4.85 1.12 -1.05
C ASN A 77 -3.77 0.29 -1.75
N VAL A 78 -4.18 -0.87 -2.24
CA VAL A 78 -3.33 -1.91 -2.89
C VAL A 78 -3.73 -2.06 -4.37
N THR A 79 -4.25 -0.98 -4.96
CA THR A 79 -4.62 -0.94 -6.39
C THR A 79 -3.39 -0.83 -7.29
N PRO A 80 -3.52 -0.97 -8.62
CA PRO A 80 -2.43 -0.66 -9.54
C PRO A 80 -2.04 0.83 -9.50
N ASP A 81 -0.79 1.13 -9.84
CA ASP A 81 -0.17 2.47 -9.76
C ASP A 81 -1.04 3.61 -10.30
N ALA A 82 -1.72 3.40 -11.43
CA ALA A 82 -2.54 4.42 -12.09
C ALA A 82 -3.81 4.78 -11.32
N ALA A 83 -4.27 3.91 -10.42
CA ALA A 83 -5.49 4.10 -9.65
C ALA A 83 -5.25 4.80 -8.31
N HIS A 84 -4.01 4.85 -7.81
CA HIS A 84 -3.67 5.40 -6.49
C HIS A 84 -4.21 6.82 -6.27
N HIS A 85 -3.92 7.75 -7.19
CA HIS A 85 -4.36 9.14 -7.08
C HIS A 85 -5.89 9.26 -7.07
N ALA A 86 -6.55 8.72 -8.09
CA ALA A 86 -7.99 8.84 -8.26
C ALA A 86 -8.78 8.23 -7.08
N THR A 87 -8.24 7.19 -6.44
CA THR A 87 -8.91 6.51 -5.32
C THR A 87 -8.51 7.05 -3.95
N THR A 88 -7.30 7.60 -3.78
CA THR A 88 -6.84 8.16 -2.50
C THR A 88 -7.44 9.54 -2.23
N MET A 89 -7.58 10.40 -3.25
CA MET A 89 -8.06 11.76 -3.03
C MET A 89 -9.47 11.83 -2.39
N PRO A 90 -10.46 11.03 -2.81
CA PRO A 90 -11.77 10.97 -2.14
C PRO A 90 -11.69 10.43 -0.71
N LEU A 91 -10.79 9.48 -0.43
CA LEU A 91 -10.58 8.93 0.92
C LEU A 91 -10.06 9.99 1.89
N LEU A 92 -9.05 10.76 1.47
CA LEU A 92 -8.51 11.87 2.25
C LEU A 92 -9.57 12.95 2.49
N ALA A 93 -10.34 13.31 1.45
CA ALA A 93 -11.43 14.27 1.56
C ALA A 93 -12.55 13.79 2.52
N ALA A 94 -12.77 12.48 2.61
CA ALA A 94 -13.72 11.85 3.53
C ALA A 94 -13.17 11.63 4.95
N GLY A 95 -11.97 12.12 5.27
CA GLY A 95 -11.40 12.01 6.60
C GLY A 95 -10.84 10.61 6.94
N LYS A 96 -10.47 9.81 5.93
CA LYS A 96 -9.96 8.44 6.11
C LYS A 96 -8.44 8.41 6.15
N HIS A 97 -7.87 7.61 7.06
CA HIS A 97 -6.44 7.31 7.08
C HIS A 97 -6.08 6.44 5.87
N VAL A 98 -4.94 6.70 5.22
CA VAL A 98 -4.55 5.94 4.01
C VAL A 98 -3.12 5.41 4.10
N LEU A 99 -2.98 4.08 3.99
CA LEU A 99 -1.73 3.42 3.61
C LEU A 99 -1.81 3.11 2.11
N CYS A 100 -1.04 3.82 1.29
CA CYS A 100 -1.03 3.63 -0.16
C CYS A 100 0.18 2.81 -0.61
N GLU A 101 -0.01 1.88 -1.53
CA GLU A 101 1.11 1.21 -2.19
C GLU A 101 2.02 2.18 -2.95
N LYS A 102 3.25 1.73 -3.16
CA LYS A 102 4.24 2.42 -3.99
C LYS A 102 4.14 1.97 -5.46
N PRO A 103 4.51 2.82 -6.44
CA PRO A 103 4.80 4.24 -6.29
C PRO A 103 3.55 5.05 -5.94
N LEU A 104 3.70 6.18 -5.23
CA LEU A 104 2.56 6.95 -4.74
C LEU A 104 1.58 7.36 -5.86
N ALA A 105 2.11 7.73 -7.02
CA ALA A 105 1.33 8.01 -8.23
C ALA A 105 2.18 7.78 -9.48
N THR A 106 1.55 7.87 -10.66
CA THR A 106 2.24 7.75 -11.95
C THR A 106 2.89 9.06 -12.43
N SER A 107 2.72 10.15 -11.71
CA SER A 107 3.36 11.43 -12.01
C SER A 107 3.74 12.18 -10.74
N HIS A 108 4.78 13.02 -10.84
CA HIS A 108 5.18 13.89 -9.74
C HIS A 108 4.05 14.84 -9.31
N ALA A 109 3.32 15.42 -10.28
CA ALA A 109 2.24 16.35 -9.99
C ALA A 109 1.11 15.69 -9.17
N GLU A 110 0.69 14.47 -9.54
CA GLU A 110 -0.30 13.71 -8.78
C GLU A 110 0.23 13.30 -7.40
N ALA A 111 1.48 12.84 -7.32
CA ALA A 111 2.09 12.47 -6.05
C ALA A 111 2.16 13.66 -5.07
N MET A 112 2.50 14.85 -5.58
CA MET A 112 2.49 16.08 -4.79
C MET A 112 1.07 16.46 -4.34
N ALA A 113 0.08 16.38 -5.23
CA ALA A 113 -1.31 16.66 -4.87
C ALA A 113 -1.82 15.72 -3.75
N MET A 114 -1.45 14.43 -3.79
CA MET A 114 -1.78 13.47 -2.73
C MET A 114 -1.07 13.80 -1.42
N ALA A 115 0.20 14.20 -1.47
CA ALA A 115 0.98 14.57 -0.29
C ALA A 115 0.40 15.83 0.38
N ASP A 116 0.13 16.88 -0.41
CA ASP A 116 -0.46 18.13 0.09
C ASP A 116 -1.85 17.89 0.71
N ALA A 117 -2.67 17.04 0.10
CA ALA A 117 -3.98 16.67 0.64
C ALA A 117 -3.86 15.85 1.93
N ALA A 118 -2.88 14.94 2.00
CA ALA A 118 -2.63 14.14 3.19
C ALA A 118 -2.16 15.00 4.37
N ASP A 119 -1.28 15.97 4.13
CA ASP A 119 -0.82 16.93 5.12
C ASP A 119 -1.96 17.83 5.61
N ALA A 120 -2.79 18.33 4.68
CA ALA A 120 -3.94 19.17 5.02
C ALA A 120 -5.03 18.44 5.82
N ALA A 121 -5.20 17.12 5.59
CA ALA A 121 -6.19 16.32 6.31
C ALA A 121 -5.83 16.10 7.79
N GLY A 122 -4.55 16.20 8.16
CA GLY A 122 -4.09 15.95 9.53
C GLY A 122 -4.29 14.50 10.00
N LEU A 123 -4.35 13.57 9.04
CA LEU A 123 -4.57 12.14 9.29
C LEU A 123 -3.27 11.37 9.19
N ALA A 124 -3.22 10.20 9.84
CA ALA A 124 -2.16 9.23 9.57
C ALA A 124 -2.24 8.75 8.11
N ASN A 125 -1.23 9.10 7.32
CA ASN A 125 -1.08 8.71 5.93
C ASN A 125 0.35 8.21 5.68
N MET A 126 0.50 7.18 4.85
CA MET A 126 1.81 6.59 4.58
C MET A 126 1.86 5.97 3.17
N VAL A 127 3.04 6.03 2.55
CA VAL A 127 3.37 5.23 1.36
C VAL A 127 4.07 3.95 1.81
N ASN A 128 3.68 2.80 1.25
CA ASN A 128 4.21 1.50 1.63
C ASN A 128 5.63 1.24 1.08
N LEU A 129 6.61 1.95 1.63
CA LEU A 129 8.03 1.68 1.44
C LEU A 129 8.52 0.70 2.52
N SER A 130 7.89 -0.48 2.57
CA SER A 130 7.97 -1.44 3.67
C SER A 130 9.39 -1.82 4.11
N TYR A 131 10.34 -1.94 3.18
CA TYR A 131 11.72 -2.34 3.51
C TYR A 131 12.38 -1.46 4.56
N ARG A 132 12.07 -0.16 4.58
CA ARG A 132 12.63 0.79 5.56
C ARG A 132 12.29 0.45 7.01
N HIS A 133 11.26 -0.37 7.24
CA HIS A 133 10.79 -0.77 8.57
C HIS A 133 10.92 -2.27 8.81
N VAL A 134 10.69 -3.11 7.79
CA VAL A 134 10.77 -4.57 7.91
C VAL A 134 12.22 -5.04 8.06
N VAL A 135 13.20 -4.31 7.54
CA VAL A 135 14.62 -4.60 7.72
C VAL A 135 15.11 -3.87 8.98
N PRO A 136 15.32 -4.54 10.14
CA PRO A 136 15.59 -3.85 11.40
C PRO A 136 16.89 -3.04 11.39
N ALA A 137 17.84 -3.43 10.54
CA ALA A 137 19.10 -2.73 10.35
C ALA A 137 18.93 -1.33 9.73
N LEU A 138 17.88 -1.07 8.94
CA LEU A 138 17.69 0.22 8.27
C LEU A 138 17.30 1.35 9.25
N PRO A 139 16.32 1.18 10.17
CA PRO A 139 16.06 2.16 11.22
C PRO A 139 17.29 2.42 12.10
N MET A 140 18.05 1.37 12.44
CA MET A 140 19.29 1.52 13.22
C MET A 140 20.35 2.33 12.46
N ALA A 141 20.56 2.04 11.18
CA ALA A 141 21.47 2.81 10.35
C ALA A 141 21.05 4.29 10.24
N ALA A 142 19.75 4.54 10.05
CA ALA A 142 19.19 5.89 10.03
C ALA A 142 19.41 6.63 11.36
N GLN A 143 19.23 5.93 12.49
CA GLN A 143 19.50 6.48 13.82
C GLN A 143 20.98 6.82 14.01
N MET A 144 21.89 5.91 13.63
CA MET A 144 23.35 6.16 13.71
C MET A 144 23.78 7.37 12.86
N VAL A 145 23.17 7.56 11.70
CA VAL A 145 23.38 8.74 10.85
C VAL A 145 22.86 10.00 11.56
N ALA A 146 21.63 9.98 12.08
CA ALA A 146 21.02 11.12 12.77
C ALA A 146 21.78 11.54 14.04
N GLU A 147 22.33 10.56 14.77
CA GLU A 147 23.16 10.78 15.97
C GLU A 147 24.60 11.19 15.65
N GLY A 148 24.99 11.22 14.36
CA GLY A 148 26.33 11.61 13.93
C GLY A 148 27.41 10.56 14.24
N VAL A 149 27.04 9.31 14.55
CA VAL A 149 27.96 8.21 14.87
C VAL A 149 28.97 7.96 13.74
N LEU A 150 28.53 8.15 12.49
CA LEU A 150 29.34 7.95 11.29
C LEU A 150 30.12 9.21 10.85
N GLY A 151 30.03 10.30 11.60
CA GLY A 151 30.63 11.58 11.24
C GLY A 151 29.97 12.19 9.98
N ASN A 152 30.77 12.85 9.15
CA ASN A 152 30.27 13.49 7.93
C ASN A 152 30.17 12.47 6.77
N LEU A 153 28.95 12.13 6.38
CA LEU A 153 28.70 11.25 5.24
C LEU A 153 29.21 11.87 3.94
N ARG A 154 29.99 11.09 3.17
CA ARG A 154 30.56 11.53 1.89
C ARG A 154 29.98 10.80 0.68
N HIS A 155 29.49 9.58 0.89
CA HIS A 155 29.07 8.69 -0.19
C HIS A 155 27.99 7.74 0.32
N PHE A 156 27.06 7.40 -0.56
CA PHE A 156 26.02 6.40 -0.34
C PHE A 156 25.86 5.59 -1.64
N GLU A 157 25.80 4.27 -1.50
CA GLU A 157 25.55 3.34 -2.58
C GLU A 157 24.48 2.36 -2.14
N ALA A 158 23.50 2.12 -3.01
CA ALA A 158 22.45 1.14 -2.82
C ALA A 158 22.12 0.46 -4.15
N SER A 159 21.67 -0.78 -4.08
CA SER A 159 21.28 -1.56 -5.25
C SER A 159 20.13 -2.47 -4.92
N TYR A 160 19.10 -2.46 -5.77
CA TYR A 160 18.02 -3.43 -5.74
C TYR A 160 18.07 -4.27 -7.01
N LEU A 161 18.57 -5.50 -6.88
CA LEU A 161 18.77 -6.42 -7.99
C LEU A 161 17.72 -7.53 -7.98
N GLN A 162 17.04 -7.72 -9.11
CA GLN A 162 16.05 -8.79 -9.30
C GLN A 162 16.28 -9.51 -10.64
N SER A 163 15.80 -10.73 -10.73
CA SER A 163 16.00 -11.61 -11.90
C SER A 163 14.70 -12.25 -12.41
N TRP A 164 13.53 -11.72 -12.06
CA TRP A 164 12.25 -12.39 -12.35
C TRP A 164 11.93 -12.48 -13.85
N LEU A 165 12.49 -11.60 -14.68
CA LEU A 165 12.38 -11.66 -16.15
C LEU A 165 13.39 -12.59 -16.83
N THR A 166 14.46 -12.96 -16.12
CA THR A 166 15.61 -13.69 -16.68
C THR A 166 15.63 -15.16 -16.31
N GLN A 167 14.70 -15.63 -15.47
CA GLN A 167 14.56 -17.03 -15.08
C GLN A 167 13.10 -17.41 -14.74
N PRO A 168 12.70 -18.69 -14.86
CA PRO A 168 11.30 -19.09 -14.70
C PRO A 168 10.84 -19.26 -13.25
N ALA A 169 11.68 -18.95 -12.25
CA ALA A 169 11.36 -19.12 -10.83
C ALA A 169 10.09 -18.38 -10.37
N TRP A 170 9.70 -17.32 -11.10
CA TRP A 170 8.53 -16.48 -10.81
C TRP A 170 7.45 -16.57 -11.91
N GLY A 171 7.51 -17.61 -12.75
CA GLY A 171 6.73 -17.77 -13.96
C GLY A 171 7.52 -17.42 -15.23
N ASP A 172 7.02 -17.87 -16.39
CA ASP A 172 7.57 -17.47 -17.69
C ASP A 172 6.64 -16.43 -18.33
N TRP A 173 7.10 -15.18 -18.38
CA TRP A 173 6.34 -14.05 -18.93
C TRP A 173 5.93 -14.23 -20.40
N ARG A 174 6.60 -15.15 -21.13
CA ARG A 174 6.23 -15.48 -22.51
C ARG A 174 4.94 -16.29 -22.61
N THR A 175 4.54 -16.95 -21.54
CA THR A 175 3.37 -17.85 -21.50
C THR A 175 2.36 -17.47 -20.42
N ASP A 176 2.77 -16.73 -19.38
CA ASP A 176 1.89 -16.20 -18.33
C ASP A 176 1.93 -14.65 -18.32
N PRO A 177 0.82 -13.97 -18.65
CA PRO A 177 0.78 -12.51 -18.74
C PRO A 177 0.72 -11.79 -17.38
N ARG A 178 0.65 -12.51 -16.25
CA ARG A 178 0.40 -11.97 -14.90
C ARG A 178 1.23 -10.75 -14.51
N TRP A 179 2.48 -10.68 -14.97
CA TRP A 179 3.41 -9.62 -14.61
C TRP A 179 3.65 -8.58 -15.72
N LEU A 180 3.05 -8.75 -16.90
CA LEU A 180 3.34 -7.91 -18.07
C LEU A 180 2.92 -6.46 -17.91
N TRP A 181 1.96 -6.15 -17.03
CA TRP A 181 1.57 -4.78 -16.74
C TRP A 181 2.75 -3.93 -16.20
N ARG A 182 3.71 -4.55 -15.49
CA ARG A 182 4.94 -3.88 -15.04
C ARG A 182 5.87 -3.49 -16.18
N LEU A 183 5.68 -4.02 -17.37
CA LEU A 183 6.50 -3.76 -18.54
C LEU A 183 5.84 -2.77 -19.51
N SER A 184 4.63 -2.31 -19.22
CA SER A 184 3.84 -1.46 -20.12
C SER A 184 3.55 -0.11 -19.49
N THR A 185 3.97 0.97 -20.16
CA THR A 185 3.67 2.35 -19.75
C THR A 185 2.19 2.69 -19.88
N GLU A 186 1.43 1.98 -20.72
CA GLU A 186 -0.02 2.12 -20.85
C GLU A 186 -0.75 1.78 -19.54
N HIS A 187 -0.16 0.88 -18.74
CA HIS A 187 -0.69 0.50 -17.43
C HIS A 187 -0.14 1.38 -16.28
N GLY A 188 0.59 2.45 -16.60
CA GLY A 188 1.16 3.38 -15.63
C GLY A 188 2.56 3.02 -15.12
N SER A 189 3.12 1.87 -15.51
CA SER A 189 4.44 1.42 -15.05
C SER A 189 5.55 2.41 -15.41
N LYS A 190 6.47 2.63 -14.47
CA LYS A 190 7.73 3.37 -14.69
C LYS A 190 8.94 2.43 -14.77
N GLY A 191 8.70 1.15 -15.04
CA GLY A 191 9.72 0.11 -15.12
C GLY A 191 10.45 -0.10 -13.80
N VAL A 192 11.71 -0.52 -13.90
CA VAL A 192 12.57 -0.84 -12.73
C VAL A 192 12.68 0.33 -11.76
N LEU A 193 12.76 1.57 -12.25
CA LEU A 193 12.93 2.75 -11.39
C LEU A 193 11.71 3.00 -10.49
N GLY A 194 10.49 2.87 -11.01
CA GLY A 194 9.28 3.06 -10.20
C GLY A 194 8.86 1.85 -9.38
N ASP A 195 9.23 0.64 -9.81
CA ASP A 195 8.87 -0.58 -9.09
C ASP A 195 9.85 -0.86 -7.95
N VAL A 196 11.15 -0.98 -8.22
CA VAL A 196 12.16 -1.34 -7.21
C VAL A 196 13.11 -0.21 -6.86
N GLY A 197 13.38 0.70 -7.79
CA GLY A 197 14.30 1.82 -7.56
C GLY A 197 13.76 2.91 -6.62
N ILE A 198 12.47 2.86 -6.27
CA ILE A 198 11.82 3.79 -5.33
C ILE A 198 12.02 3.39 -3.86
N HIS A 199 12.46 2.15 -3.60
CA HIS A 199 12.81 1.68 -2.26
C HIS A 199 14.17 2.22 -1.82
#